data_AF-A0A9W8NL32-F1
#
_entry.id   AF-A0A9W8NL32-F1
#
_cell.length_a   1.000
_cell.length_b   1.000
_cell.length_c   1.000
_cell.angle_alpha   90.00
_cell.angle_beta   90.00
_cell.angle_gamma   90.00
#
_symmetry.space_group_name_H-M   'P 1'
#
loop_
_entity.id
_entity.type
_entity.pdbx_description
1 polymer ?
#
loop_
_entity_poly.entity_id
_entity_poly.type
_entity_poly.pdbx_seq_one_letter_code
_entity_poly.pdbx_strand_id
1 'polypeptide(L)'
;MLDDYLNGIRDQPAAPPPPGVIPNFDNPPNNNGLAIAVLAASIVITTSAFLIRVYSKVFCTKTINIEDYLGILSFPFFVAGTWVLITIHRGPGFFVHQYNLRVRDLEEFLYAYTVSTTLYCVTLGLAKAAILLEWTHIFVVRSNRNKFYWTCYSMIAVNTSLYFATIFTITYACNPRERLWKRYLPGTCININAFNLFITAFHLASDILMLLLPQRVIWSLRLATKQKVGVSVVFSGGAFACIWAAGRVASAVHLSLSQDSTYTYSQYTLWGLAEVSTAQLVFCVPTFPVIIRQATSVRSLWGSIRSKTTMPQPLESKSTVSRAASTTDPRAAPDPGPVMPKAARRDRSRTNPEPMRSQGRRALEQHRTNSESYLGGILITTQIDITTHERANTPEGRTFYEV
;
A
#
# COMPACT_ATOMS: atom_id res chain seq x y z
N MET A 1 6.32 -53.08 20.55
CA MET A 1 6.16 -53.85 19.29
C MET A 1 5.61 -52.98 18.15
N LEU A 2 4.41 -52.39 18.25
CA LEU A 2 3.90 -51.49 17.19
C LEU A 2 4.72 -50.20 17.11
N ASP A 3 5.08 -49.60 18.25
CA ASP A 3 5.91 -48.38 18.29
C ASP A 3 7.33 -48.65 17.77
N ASP A 4 7.92 -49.80 18.09
CA ASP A 4 9.24 -50.19 17.59
C ASP A 4 9.22 -50.40 16.07
N TYR A 5 8.14 -50.99 15.53
CA TYR A 5 7.94 -51.14 14.09
C TYR A 5 7.78 -49.79 13.38
N LEU A 6 7.00 -48.87 13.96
CA LEU A 6 6.81 -47.52 13.42
C LEU A 6 8.11 -46.70 13.46
N ASN A 7 8.91 -46.85 14.52
CA ASN A 7 10.23 -46.24 14.61
C ASN A 7 11.19 -46.81 13.55
N GLY A 8 11.11 -48.11 13.26
CA GLY A 8 11.84 -48.75 12.17
C GLY A 8 11.50 -48.18 10.79
N ILE A 9 10.23 -47.86 10.51
CA ILE A 9 9.81 -47.19 9.26
C ILE A 9 10.30 -45.74 9.22
N ARG A 10 10.22 -45.04 10.35
CA ARG A 10 10.61 -43.62 10.47
C ARG A 10 12.09 -43.36 10.17
N ASP A 11 12.93 -44.38 10.35
CA ASP A 11 14.38 -44.30 10.18
C ASP A 11 14.87 -44.69 8.79
N GLN A 12 13.96 -45.17 7.94
CA GLN A 12 14.27 -45.49 6.55
C GLN A 12 14.42 -44.22 5.69
N PRO A 13 15.18 -44.31 4.58
CA PRO A 13 15.20 -43.25 3.58
C PRO A 13 13.80 -42.97 3.03
N ALA A 14 13.47 -41.69 2.90
CA ALA A 14 12.16 -41.25 2.41
C ALA A 14 11.98 -41.40 0.89
N ALA A 15 13.05 -41.68 0.14
CA ALA A 15 13.03 -42.06 -1.27
C ALA A 15 14.28 -42.88 -1.63
N PRO A 16 14.20 -43.78 -2.63
CA PRO A 16 15.37 -44.48 -3.13
C PRO A 16 16.36 -43.49 -3.78
N PRO A 17 17.67 -43.59 -3.49
CA PRO A 17 18.66 -42.73 -4.12
C PRO A 17 18.86 -43.08 -5.61
N PRO A 18 19.26 -42.11 -6.44
CA PRO A 18 19.74 -42.38 -7.79
C PRO A 18 20.94 -43.35 -7.80
N PRO A 19 21.17 -44.10 -8.91
CA PRO A 19 22.33 -44.99 -9.01
C PRO A 19 23.65 -44.26 -8.74
N GLY A 20 24.45 -44.79 -7.81
CA GLY A 20 25.76 -44.22 -7.44
C GLY A 20 25.73 -43.09 -6.41
N VAL A 21 24.55 -42.70 -5.89
CA VAL A 21 24.43 -41.67 -4.84
C VAL A 21 24.23 -42.33 -3.48
N ILE A 22 25.04 -41.94 -2.49
CA ILE A 22 24.88 -42.36 -1.10
C ILE A 22 24.08 -41.28 -0.36
N PRO A 23 22.90 -41.60 0.21
CA PRO A 23 22.15 -40.67 1.05
C PRO A 23 22.97 -40.11 2.21
N ASN A 24 22.87 -38.80 2.42
CA ASN A 24 23.46 -38.12 3.57
C ASN A 24 22.36 -37.52 4.43
N PHE A 25 22.08 -38.15 5.58
CA PHE A 25 21.01 -37.75 6.50
C PHE A 25 21.46 -36.73 7.55
N ASP A 26 22.75 -36.71 7.91
CA ASP A 26 23.23 -35.92 9.04
C ASP A 26 23.55 -34.48 8.64
N ASN A 27 24.04 -34.27 7.42
CA ASN A 27 24.29 -32.94 6.85
C ASN A 27 23.98 -32.91 5.35
N PRO A 28 22.70 -32.97 4.96
CA PRO A 28 22.32 -32.98 3.56
C PRO A 28 22.69 -31.67 2.86
N PRO A 29 23.08 -31.73 1.57
CA PRO A 29 23.26 -30.52 0.77
C PRO A 29 21.94 -29.73 0.73
N ASN A 30 22.00 -28.46 1.10
CA ASN A 30 20.83 -27.59 1.25
C ASN A 30 21.14 -26.16 0.80
N ASN A 31 20.09 -25.37 0.58
CA ASN A 31 20.20 -23.93 0.29
C ASN A 31 19.50 -23.10 1.37
N ASN A 32 19.72 -23.46 2.64
CA ASN A 32 19.10 -22.79 3.78
C ASN A 32 19.44 -21.29 3.85
N GLY A 33 20.69 -20.91 3.55
CA GLY A 33 21.10 -19.51 3.58
C GLY A 33 20.27 -18.62 2.64
N LEU A 34 20.01 -19.10 1.42
CA LEU A 34 19.13 -18.42 0.46
C LEU A 34 17.70 -18.32 1.00
N ALA A 35 17.14 -19.44 1.47
CA ALA A 35 15.76 -19.48 1.99
C ALA A 35 15.57 -18.52 3.18
N ILE A 36 16.49 -18.52 4.15
CA ILE A 36 16.45 -17.64 5.32
C ILE A 36 16.58 -16.18 4.90
N ALA A 37 17.47 -15.85 3.96
CA ALA A 37 17.62 -14.49 3.46
C ALA A 37 16.32 -13.98 2.83
N VAL A 38 15.65 -14.81 2.01
CA VAL A 38 14.35 -14.47 1.41
C VAL A 38 13.27 -14.32 2.48
N LEU A 39 13.17 -15.27 3.43
CA LEU A 39 12.22 -15.22 4.55
C LEU A 39 12.38 -13.95 5.39
N ALA A 40 13.62 -13.62 5.75
CA ALA A 40 13.95 -12.44 6.55
C ALA A 40 13.63 -11.16 5.79
N ALA A 41 14.01 -11.05 4.51
CA ALA A 41 13.71 -9.90 3.67
C ALA A 41 12.18 -9.70 3.54
N SER A 42 11.43 -10.78 3.27
CA SER A 42 9.97 -10.76 3.18
C SER A 42 9.32 -10.25 4.46
N ILE A 43 9.73 -10.75 5.64
CA ILE A 43 9.20 -10.28 6.93
C ILE A 43 9.52 -8.81 7.14
N VAL A 44 10.77 -8.39 6.97
CA VAL A 44 11.20 -7.02 7.27
C VAL A 44 10.48 -6.02 6.37
N ILE A 45 10.46 -6.29 5.06
CA ILE A 45 9.85 -5.39 4.06
C ILE A 45 8.33 -5.30 4.28
N THR A 46 7.67 -6.45 4.44
CA THR A 46 6.20 -6.50 4.61
C THR A 46 5.76 -5.89 5.94
N THR A 47 6.47 -6.18 7.04
CA THR A 47 6.18 -5.60 8.36
C THR A 47 6.36 -4.09 8.34
N SER A 48 7.45 -3.60 7.73
CA SER A 48 7.69 -2.15 7.62
C SER A 48 6.56 -1.45 6.87
N ALA A 49 6.14 -1.99 5.73
CA ALA A 49 5.03 -1.44 4.95
C ALA A 49 3.69 -1.48 5.71
N PHE A 50 3.42 -2.57 6.43
CA PHE A 50 2.22 -2.72 7.25
C PHE A 50 2.19 -1.71 8.40
N LEU A 51 3.30 -1.52 9.13
CA LEU A 51 3.40 -0.52 10.19
C LEU A 51 3.20 0.89 9.67
N ILE A 52 3.78 1.20 8.50
CA ILE A 52 3.56 2.47 7.79
C ILE A 52 2.07 2.65 7.48
N ARG A 53 1.38 1.63 6.98
CA ARG A 53 -0.07 1.69 6.71
C ARG A 53 -0.88 1.94 7.98
N VAL A 54 -0.64 1.16 9.03
CA VAL A 54 -1.34 1.30 10.32
C VAL A 54 -1.14 2.70 10.89
N TYR A 55 0.09 3.21 10.89
CA TYR A 55 0.39 4.56 11.34
C TYR A 55 -0.38 5.61 10.52
N SER A 56 -0.36 5.47 9.18
CA SER A 56 -1.08 6.37 8.27
C SER A 56 -2.59 6.41 8.55
N LYS A 57 -3.21 5.24 8.71
CA LYS A 57 -4.66 5.13 8.91
C LYS A 57 -5.11 5.60 10.29
N VAL A 58 -4.36 5.25 11.33
CA VAL A 58 -4.72 5.57 12.73
C VAL A 58 -4.41 7.04 13.05
N PHE A 59 -3.24 7.55 12.66
CA PHE A 59 -2.79 8.87 13.09
C PHE A 59 -2.94 9.96 12.02
N CYS A 60 -2.76 9.62 10.73
CA CYS A 60 -2.78 10.61 9.66
C CYS A 60 -4.19 10.84 9.10
N THR A 61 -4.88 9.79 8.64
CA THR A 61 -6.21 9.90 8.01
C THR A 61 -7.36 9.78 9.01
N LYS A 62 -7.15 9.04 10.11
CA LYS A 62 -8.14 8.79 11.17
C LYS A 62 -9.45 8.16 10.65
N THR A 63 -9.34 7.37 9.59
CA THR A 63 -10.45 6.69 8.94
C THR A 63 -10.05 5.24 8.68
N ILE A 64 -10.77 4.32 9.31
CA ILE A 64 -10.58 2.87 9.17
C ILE A 64 -11.79 2.32 8.45
N ASN A 65 -11.55 1.69 7.31
CA ASN A 65 -12.59 1.07 6.50
C ASN A 65 -12.54 -0.47 6.61
N ILE A 66 -13.49 -1.16 5.99
CA ILE A 66 -13.59 -2.63 6.01
C ILE A 66 -12.32 -3.28 5.45
N GLU A 67 -11.75 -2.72 4.38
CA GLU A 67 -10.49 -3.20 3.80
C GLU A 67 -9.32 -3.18 4.80
N ASP A 68 -9.29 -2.21 5.72
CA ASP A 68 -8.24 -2.09 6.72
C ASP A 68 -8.34 -3.22 7.76
N TYR A 69 -9.56 -3.60 8.17
CA TYR A 69 -9.77 -4.75 9.06
C TYR A 69 -9.34 -6.07 8.41
N LEU A 70 -9.64 -6.27 7.12
CA LEU A 70 -9.19 -7.46 6.38
C LEU A 70 -7.66 -7.51 6.25
N GLY A 71 -7.02 -6.36 5.99
CA GLY A 71 -5.57 -6.26 5.95
C GLY A 71 -4.90 -6.53 7.31
N ILE A 72 -5.46 -5.95 8.38
CA ILE A 72 -5.00 -6.20 9.77
C ILE A 72 -5.17 -7.67 10.14
N LEU A 73 -6.26 -8.31 9.74
CA LEU A 73 -6.49 -9.74 9.98
C LEU A 73 -5.54 -10.62 9.16
N SER A 74 -5.20 -10.21 7.93
CA SER A 74 -4.32 -10.97 7.04
C SER A 74 -2.86 -11.00 7.52
N PHE A 75 -2.37 -9.92 8.14
CA PHE A 75 -0.97 -9.80 8.54
C PHE A 75 -0.50 -10.85 9.59
N PRO A 76 -1.26 -11.16 10.67
CA PRO A 76 -0.92 -12.25 11.58
C PRO A 76 -0.79 -13.62 10.90
N PHE A 77 -1.64 -13.92 9.92
CA PHE A 77 -1.54 -15.19 9.16
C PHE A 77 -0.28 -15.23 8.29
N PHE A 78 0.12 -14.08 7.71
CA PHE A 78 1.39 -13.96 7.01
C PHE A 78 2.59 -14.24 7.94
N VAL A 79 2.61 -13.61 9.11
CA VAL A 79 3.68 -13.80 10.11
C VAL A 79 3.72 -15.25 10.60
N ALA A 80 2.57 -15.83 10.93
CA ALA A 80 2.46 -17.23 11.35
C ALA A 80 2.94 -18.19 10.25
N GLY A 81 2.54 -17.97 8.99
CA GLY A 81 2.98 -18.78 7.86
C GLY A 81 4.48 -18.70 7.66
N THR A 82 5.05 -17.50 7.73
CA THR A 82 6.49 -17.31 7.60
C THR A 82 7.27 -17.91 8.78
N TRP A 83 6.73 -17.84 10.00
CA TRP A 83 7.30 -18.49 11.17
C TRP A 83 7.39 -20.00 10.99
N VAL A 84 6.31 -20.65 10.52
CA VAL A 84 6.31 -22.09 10.22
C VAL A 84 7.40 -22.42 9.19
N LEU A 85 7.57 -21.61 8.14
CA LEU A 85 8.65 -21.82 7.17
C LEU A 85 10.05 -21.69 7.78
N ILE A 86 10.26 -20.77 8.72
CA ILE A 86 11.54 -20.65 9.44
C ILE A 86 11.83 -21.93 10.26
N THR A 87 10.81 -22.60 10.80
CA THR A 87 11.03 -23.86 11.55
C THR A 87 11.58 -24.99 10.70
N ILE A 88 11.31 -25.01 9.38
CA ILE A 88 11.83 -26.02 8.44
C ILE A 88 13.37 -26.01 8.41
N HIS A 89 13.99 -24.83 8.56
CA HIS A 89 15.45 -24.72 8.61
C HIS A 89 16.05 -25.47 9.81
N ARG A 90 15.34 -25.56 10.93
CA ARG A 90 15.83 -26.24 12.15
C ARG A 90 15.75 -27.77 12.07
N GLY A 91 15.00 -28.31 11.10
CA GLY A 91 14.88 -29.74 10.87
C GLY A 91 15.40 -30.12 9.48
N PRO A 92 14.51 -30.51 8.54
CA PRO A 92 14.88 -31.08 7.23
C PRO A 92 15.62 -30.10 6.30
N GLY A 93 15.45 -28.79 6.48
CA GLY A 93 16.05 -27.77 5.62
C GLY A 93 15.33 -27.55 4.29
N PHE A 94 15.73 -26.49 3.60
CA PHE A 94 15.25 -26.10 2.28
C PHE A 94 16.17 -26.63 1.18
N PHE A 95 15.56 -27.00 0.05
CA PHE A 95 16.24 -27.56 -1.12
C PHE A 95 17.01 -28.85 -0.81
N VAL A 96 16.48 -29.66 0.11
CA VAL A 96 17.01 -30.98 0.41
C VAL A 96 16.26 -32.02 -0.40
N HIS A 97 17.02 -32.83 -1.15
CA HIS A 97 16.50 -33.94 -1.92
C HIS A 97 15.86 -35.00 -1.03
N GLN A 98 14.72 -35.56 -1.45
CA GLN A 98 13.93 -36.48 -0.64
C GLN A 98 14.70 -37.74 -0.23
N TYR A 99 15.64 -38.21 -1.04
CA TYR A 99 16.48 -39.37 -0.72
C TYR A 99 17.51 -39.10 0.39
N ASN A 100 17.77 -37.84 0.74
CA ASN A 100 18.64 -37.44 1.86
C ASN A 100 17.85 -37.20 3.16
N LEU A 101 16.55 -37.49 3.18
CA LEU A 101 15.70 -37.32 4.36
C LEU A 101 15.28 -38.67 4.92
N ARG A 102 15.17 -38.76 6.25
CA ARG A 102 14.49 -39.89 6.89
C ARG A 102 12.98 -39.67 6.82
N VAL A 103 12.20 -40.74 6.93
CA VAL A 103 10.72 -40.64 6.92
C VAL A 103 10.20 -39.75 8.04
N ARG A 104 10.86 -39.71 9.21
CA ARG A 104 10.55 -38.76 10.29
C ARG A 104 10.68 -37.28 9.88
N ASP A 105 11.75 -36.94 9.17
CA ASP A 105 12.04 -35.55 8.78
C ASP A 105 11.11 -35.12 7.64
N LEU A 106 10.74 -36.08 6.78
CA LEU A 106 9.71 -35.88 5.76
C LEU A 106 8.32 -35.64 6.39
N GLU A 107 7.98 -36.36 7.47
CA GLU A 107 6.73 -36.16 8.21
C GLU A 107 6.63 -34.71 8.72
N GLU A 108 7.69 -34.22 9.37
CA GLU A 108 7.78 -32.83 9.84
C GLU A 108 7.72 -31.81 8.70
N PHE A 109 8.45 -32.05 7.61
CA PHE A 109 8.43 -31.20 6.42
C PHE A 109 7.04 -31.06 5.82
N LEU A 110 6.35 -32.18 5.59
CA LEU A 110 5.02 -32.20 4.98
C LEU A 110 3.96 -31.58 5.89
N TYR A 111 4.09 -31.76 7.20
CA TYR A 111 3.23 -31.10 8.17
C TYR A 111 3.42 -29.57 8.13
N ALA A 112 4.66 -29.10 8.22
CA ALA A 112 4.99 -27.68 8.13
C ALA A 112 4.51 -27.07 6.80
N TYR A 113 4.75 -27.76 5.68
CA TYR A 113 4.29 -27.37 4.35
C TYR A 113 2.77 -27.24 4.27
N THR A 114 2.03 -28.21 4.82
CA THR A 114 0.56 -28.17 4.84
C THR A 114 0.08 -26.95 5.60
N VAL A 115 0.59 -26.74 6.82
CA VAL A 115 0.22 -25.61 7.67
C VAL A 115 0.56 -24.28 7.00
N SER A 116 1.77 -24.13 6.45
CA SER A 116 2.19 -22.91 5.75
C SER A 116 1.35 -22.65 4.50
N THR A 117 0.95 -23.68 3.77
CA THR A 117 0.11 -23.55 2.57
C THR A 117 -1.31 -23.08 2.94
N THR A 118 -1.88 -23.62 4.01
CA THR A 118 -3.18 -23.15 4.54
C THR A 118 -3.10 -21.69 4.96
N LEU A 119 -2.06 -21.31 5.71
CA LEU A 119 -1.85 -19.92 6.14
C LEU A 119 -1.61 -18.98 4.95
N TYR A 120 -0.90 -19.42 3.92
CA TYR A 120 -0.76 -18.70 2.65
C TYR A 120 -2.13 -18.44 2.00
N CYS A 121 -3.00 -19.45 1.90
CA CYS A 121 -4.33 -19.30 1.30
C CYS A 121 -5.20 -18.29 2.06
N VAL A 122 -5.19 -18.35 3.40
CA VAL A 122 -5.90 -17.39 4.25
C VAL A 122 -5.36 -15.98 4.05
N THR A 123 -4.03 -15.82 4.10
CA THR A 123 -3.36 -14.53 3.93
C THR A 123 -3.71 -13.91 2.58
N LEU A 124 -3.52 -14.65 1.48
CA LEU A 124 -3.70 -14.14 0.14
C LEU A 124 -5.18 -13.85 -0.17
N GLY A 125 -6.10 -14.71 0.29
CA GLY A 125 -7.54 -14.48 0.13
C GLY A 125 -8.00 -13.19 0.81
N LEU A 126 -7.60 -12.98 2.06
CA LEU A 126 -7.90 -11.74 2.79
C LEU A 126 -7.25 -10.51 2.14
N ALA A 127 -5.98 -10.61 1.73
CA ALA A 127 -5.26 -9.52 1.09
C ALA A 127 -5.91 -9.12 -0.25
N LYS A 128 -6.28 -10.09 -1.10
CA LYS A 128 -6.96 -9.83 -2.38
C LYS A 128 -8.33 -9.17 -2.19
N ALA A 129 -9.11 -9.64 -1.20
CA ALA A 129 -10.37 -9.01 -0.86
C ALA A 129 -10.17 -7.55 -0.40
N ALA A 130 -9.18 -7.30 0.45
CA ALA A 130 -8.83 -5.96 0.92
C ALA A 130 -8.40 -5.03 -0.23
N ILE A 131 -7.55 -5.50 -1.15
CA ILE A 131 -7.10 -4.74 -2.32
C ILE A 131 -8.29 -4.37 -3.23
N LEU A 132 -9.17 -5.33 -3.54
CA LEU A 132 -10.33 -5.09 -4.38
C LEU A 132 -11.29 -4.07 -3.75
N LEU A 133 -11.54 -4.17 -2.44
CA LEU A 133 -12.36 -3.19 -1.72
C LEU A 133 -11.70 -1.80 -1.74
N GLU A 134 -10.40 -1.71 -1.50
CA GLU A 134 -9.66 -0.45 -1.56
C GLU A 134 -9.73 0.18 -2.96
N TRP A 135 -9.66 -0.62 -4.03
CA TRP A 135 -9.85 -0.14 -5.39
C TRP A 135 -11.26 0.38 -5.64
N THR A 136 -12.30 -0.28 -5.11
CA THR A 136 -13.66 0.28 -5.21
C THR A 136 -13.76 1.62 -4.49
N HIS A 137 -13.14 1.77 -3.33
CA HIS A 137 -13.15 3.03 -2.58
C HIS A 137 -12.38 4.16 -3.29
N ILE A 138 -11.30 3.84 -4.01
CA ILE A 138 -10.49 4.82 -4.75
C ILE A 138 -11.14 5.25 -6.07
N PHE A 139 -11.69 4.31 -6.84
CA PHE A 139 -12.14 4.56 -8.21
C PHE A 139 -13.65 4.78 -8.35
N VAL A 140 -14.47 4.39 -7.37
CA VAL A 140 -15.93 4.53 -7.42
C VAL A 140 -16.39 5.67 -6.52
N VAL A 141 -16.96 6.71 -7.13
CA VAL A 141 -17.65 7.76 -6.38
C VAL A 141 -18.89 7.15 -5.74
N ARG A 142 -19.08 7.38 -4.43
CA ARG A 142 -20.05 6.73 -3.52
C ARG A 142 -21.52 6.71 -4.03
N SER A 143 -21.87 7.57 -4.99
CA SER A 143 -23.21 7.68 -5.57
C SER A 143 -23.42 6.91 -6.89
N ASN A 144 -22.39 6.35 -7.53
CA ASN A 144 -22.52 5.71 -8.85
C ASN A 144 -22.01 4.26 -8.85
N ARG A 145 -22.93 3.29 -8.78
CA ARG A 145 -22.63 1.85 -8.89
C ARG A 145 -22.39 1.45 -10.34
N ASN A 146 -21.24 1.88 -10.85
CA ASN A 146 -20.77 1.60 -12.20
C ASN A 146 -20.40 0.12 -12.41
N LYS A 147 -20.16 -0.29 -13.68
CA LYS A 147 -19.78 -1.66 -14.04
C LYS A 147 -18.54 -2.14 -13.27
N PHE A 148 -17.59 -1.23 -13.01
CA PHE A 148 -16.38 -1.51 -12.23
C PHE A 148 -16.69 -2.01 -10.81
N TYR A 149 -17.62 -1.34 -10.12
CA TYR A 149 -18.05 -1.73 -8.78
C TYR A 149 -18.55 -3.19 -8.75
N TRP A 150 -19.45 -3.54 -9.68
CA TRP A 150 -19.99 -4.91 -9.76
C TRP A 150 -18.94 -5.94 -10.14
N THR A 151 -18.00 -5.61 -11.03
CA THR A 151 -16.89 -6.51 -11.37
C THR A 151 -16.00 -6.78 -10.16
N CYS A 152 -15.63 -5.75 -9.37
CA CYS A 152 -14.85 -5.94 -8.15
C CYS A 152 -15.57 -6.83 -7.14
N TYR A 153 -16.85 -6.58 -6.86
CA TYR A 153 -17.63 -7.42 -5.93
C TYR A 153 -17.80 -8.86 -6.42
N SER A 154 -18.01 -9.06 -7.72
CA SER A 154 -18.04 -10.39 -8.33
C SER A 154 -16.70 -11.12 -8.14
N MET A 155 -15.57 -10.44 -8.39
CA MET A 155 -14.24 -11.01 -8.15
C MET A 155 -13.98 -11.32 -6.68
N ILE A 156 -14.42 -10.46 -5.75
CA ILE A 156 -14.33 -10.73 -4.31
C ILE A 156 -15.11 -12.00 -3.98
N ALA A 157 -16.35 -12.15 -4.47
CA ALA A 157 -17.18 -13.32 -4.21
C ALA A 157 -16.55 -14.60 -4.77
N VAL A 158 -16.08 -14.58 -6.02
CA VAL A 158 -15.42 -15.73 -6.67
C VAL A 158 -14.13 -16.10 -5.94
N ASN A 159 -13.24 -15.14 -5.70
CA ASN A 159 -11.98 -15.40 -5.00
C ASN A 159 -12.22 -15.95 -3.60
N THR A 160 -13.08 -15.30 -2.81
CA THR A 160 -13.35 -15.74 -1.43
C THR A 160 -13.91 -17.15 -1.39
N SER A 161 -14.85 -17.47 -2.29
CA SER A 161 -15.43 -18.82 -2.39
C SER A 161 -14.38 -19.87 -2.74
N LEU A 162 -13.46 -19.56 -3.67
CA LEU A 162 -12.40 -20.47 -4.08
C LEU A 162 -11.31 -20.63 -3.02
N TYR A 163 -10.91 -19.57 -2.32
CA TYR A 163 -9.99 -19.68 -1.19
C TYR A 163 -10.59 -20.51 -0.06
N PHE A 164 -11.87 -20.30 0.26
CA PHE A 164 -12.58 -21.10 1.26
C PHE A 164 -12.63 -22.59 0.87
N ALA A 165 -13.03 -22.90 -0.37
CA ALA A 165 -13.05 -24.27 -0.88
C ALA A 165 -11.64 -24.89 -0.90
N THR A 166 -10.61 -24.11 -1.22
CA THR A 166 -9.21 -24.55 -1.22
C THR A 166 -8.73 -24.90 0.17
N ILE A 167 -8.99 -24.05 1.16
CA ILE A 167 -8.63 -24.31 2.56
C ILE A 167 -9.29 -25.60 3.06
N PHE A 168 -10.58 -25.78 2.77
CA PHE A 168 -11.29 -27.00 3.12
C PHE A 168 -10.68 -28.23 2.44
N THR A 169 -10.42 -28.15 1.14
CA THR A 169 -9.86 -29.25 0.35
C THR A 169 -8.45 -29.63 0.82
N ILE A 170 -7.57 -28.67 1.11
CA ILE A 170 -6.22 -28.94 1.64
C ILE A 170 -6.29 -29.58 3.03
N THR A 171 -7.21 -29.11 3.87
CA THR A 171 -7.36 -29.62 5.24
C THR A 171 -7.87 -31.06 5.28
N TYR A 172 -8.72 -31.43 4.32
CA TYR A 172 -9.37 -32.74 4.21
C TYR A 172 -8.96 -33.50 2.94
N ALA A 173 -7.77 -33.24 2.41
CA ALA A 173 -7.28 -33.84 1.17
C ALA A 173 -7.13 -35.36 1.23
N CYS A 174 -6.97 -35.92 2.43
CA CYS A 174 -6.78 -37.34 2.68
C CYS A 174 -7.74 -37.86 3.76
N ASN A 175 -8.11 -39.13 3.65
CA ASN A 175 -8.82 -39.89 4.67
C ASN A 175 -8.03 -41.16 5.02
N PRO A 176 -7.46 -41.26 6.25
CA PRO A 176 -7.49 -40.28 7.34
C PRO A 176 -6.60 -39.05 7.04
N ARG A 177 -6.91 -37.91 7.69
CA ARG A 177 -6.17 -36.64 7.52
C ARG A 177 -4.67 -36.80 7.75
N GLU A 178 -4.27 -37.62 8.71
CA GLU A 178 -2.86 -37.84 9.07
C GLU A 178 -2.01 -38.35 7.91
N ARG A 179 -2.62 -39.03 6.92
CA ARG A 179 -1.93 -39.53 5.73
C ARG A 179 -1.30 -38.42 4.89
N LEU A 180 -1.73 -37.16 5.08
CA LEU A 180 -1.16 -36.01 4.38
C LEU A 180 0.34 -35.79 4.72
N TRP A 181 0.71 -36.00 5.99
CA TRP A 181 2.11 -35.93 6.44
C TRP A 181 2.72 -37.31 6.75
N LYS A 182 1.92 -38.28 7.20
CA LYS A 182 2.33 -39.68 7.41
C LYS A 182 1.98 -40.55 6.20
N ARG A 183 2.76 -40.45 5.13
CA ARG A 183 2.49 -41.15 3.85
C ARG A 183 2.42 -42.69 3.96
N TYR A 184 3.02 -43.26 4.99
CA TYR A 184 3.01 -44.71 5.26
C TYR A 184 1.70 -45.24 5.84
N LEU A 185 0.79 -44.36 6.30
CA LEU A 185 -0.52 -44.80 6.81
C LEU A 185 -1.46 -45.22 5.68
N PRO A 186 -2.26 -46.31 5.84
CA PRO A 186 -3.28 -46.70 4.87
C PRO A 186 -4.39 -45.64 4.76
N GLY A 187 -5.03 -45.54 3.60
CA GLY A 187 -6.04 -44.53 3.31
C GLY A 187 -6.05 -44.08 1.85
N THR A 188 -6.87 -43.08 1.55
CA THR A 188 -6.98 -42.48 0.21
C THR A 188 -6.76 -40.97 0.30
N CYS A 189 -6.25 -40.39 -0.79
CA CYS A 189 -6.07 -38.95 -0.93
C CYS A 189 -6.58 -38.54 -2.31
N ILE A 190 -7.00 -37.29 -2.44
CA ILE A 190 -7.21 -36.68 -3.75
C ILE A 190 -5.88 -36.61 -4.53
N ASN A 191 -5.96 -36.36 -5.83
CA ASN A 191 -4.76 -36.05 -6.61
C ASN A 191 -4.22 -34.66 -6.24
N ILE A 192 -3.35 -34.61 -5.23
CA ILE A 192 -2.77 -33.37 -4.67
C ILE A 192 -2.02 -32.57 -5.75
N ASN A 193 -1.31 -33.24 -6.66
CA ASN A 193 -0.54 -32.57 -7.71
C ASN A 193 -1.45 -31.88 -8.72
N ALA A 194 -2.49 -32.58 -9.20
CA ALA A 194 -3.47 -32.00 -10.10
C ALA A 194 -4.23 -30.85 -9.45
N PHE A 195 -4.60 -31.00 -8.18
CA PHE A 195 -5.25 -29.95 -7.40
C PHE A 195 -4.37 -28.71 -7.23
N ASN A 196 -3.10 -28.89 -6.85
CA ASN A 196 -2.14 -27.79 -6.70
C ASN A 196 -1.92 -27.05 -8.03
N LEU A 197 -1.80 -27.77 -9.15
CA LEU A 197 -1.66 -27.16 -10.47
C LEU A 197 -2.89 -26.33 -10.83
N PHE A 198 -4.09 -26.87 -10.62
CA PHE A 198 -5.35 -26.15 -10.89
C PHE A 198 -5.46 -24.86 -10.05
N ILE A 199 -5.23 -24.95 -8.75
CA ILE A 199 -5.35 -23.80 -7.84
C ILE A 199 -4.30 -22.74 -8.14
N THR A 200 -3.05 -23.13 -8.41
CA THR A 200 -1.99 -22.16 -8.73
C THR A 200 -2.23 -21.46 -10.06
N ALA A 201 -2.74 -22.17 -11.06
CA ALA A 201 -3.16 -21.56 -12.33
C ALA A 201 -4.33 -20.57 -12.12
N PHE A 202 -5.30 -20.94 -11.28
CA PHE A 202 -6.40 -20.03 -10.93
C PHE A 202 -5.90 -18.78 -10.20
N HIS A 203 -4.97 -18.92 -9.25
CA HIS A 203 -4.39 -17.78 -8.54
C HIS A 203 -3.71 -16.82 -9.51
N LEU A 204 -2.89 -17.34 -10.44
CA LEU A 204 -2.27 -16.52 -11.49
C LEU A 204 -3.31 -15.81 -12.37
N ALA A 205 -4.36 -16.52 -12.80
CA ALA A 205 -5.43 -15.92 -13.59
C ALA A 205 -6.15 -14.79 -12.83
N SER A 206 -6.40 -14.98 -11.54
CA SER A 206 -7.00 -13.96 -10.68
C SER A 206 -6.11 -12.72 -10.53
N ASP A 207 -4.78 -12.90 -10.43
CA ASP A 207 -3.81 -11.80 -10.33
C ASP A 207 -3.78 -10.98 -11.62
N ILE A 208 -3.75 -11.65 -12.78
CA ILE A 208 -3.79 -11.00 -14.09
C ILE A 208 -5.10 -10.20 -14.24
N LEU A 209 -6.23 -10.79 -13.87
CA LEU A 209 -7.52 -10.11 -13.95
C LEU A 209 -7.57 -8.89 -13.03
N MET A 210 -7.06 -9.01 -11.80
CA MET A 210 -6.92 -7.88 -10.89
C MET A 210 -6.01 -6.80 -11.49
N LEU A 211 -4.87 -7.16 -12.07
CA LEU A 211 -3.95 -6.20 -12.69
C LEU A 211 -4.59 -5.41 -13.85
N LEU A 212 -5.39 -6.08 -14.69
CA LEU A 212 -6.03 -5.46 -15.86
C LEU A 212 -7.23 -4.57 -15.50
N LEU A 213 -7.90 -4.86 -14.38
CA LEU A 213 -9.15 -4.22 -13.98
C LEU A 213 -9.03 -2.69 -13.78
N PRO A 214 -8.10 -2.15 -12.97
CA PRO A 214 -7.95 -0.71 -12.82
C PRO A 214 -7.38 -0.07 -14.09
N GLN A 215 -6.60 -0.79 -14.90
CA GLN A 215 -5.95 -0.24 -16.09
C GLN A 215 -6.94 0.29 -17.12
N ARG A 216 -8.07 -0.43 -17.31
CA ARG A 216 -9.16 0.04 -18.18
C ARG A 216 -9.78 1.36 -17.72
N VAL A 217 -9.89 1.58 -16.41
CA VAL A 217 -10.42 2.83 -15.83
C VAL A 217 -9.39 3.95 -15.90
N ILE A 218 -8.12 3.64 -15.68
CA ILE A 218 -7.04 4.62 -15.72
C ILE A 218 -6.88 5.18 -17.13
N TRP A 219 -6.99 4.35 -18.17
CA TRP A 219 -6.85 4.81 -19.56
C TRP A 219 -7.99 5.70 -20.04
N SER A 220 -9.18 5.60 -19.43
CA SER A 220 -10.29 6.52 -19.72
C SER A 220 -10.20 7.83 -18.94
N LEU A 221 -9.39 7.91 -17.87
CA LEU A 221 -9.33 9.06 -16.98
C LEU A 221 -8.11 9.96 -17.26
N ARG A 222 -8.35 11.23 -17.54
CA ARG A 222 -7.30 12.25 -17.75
C ARG A 222 -6.66 12.67 -16.41
N LEU A 223 -5.72 11.89 -15.90
CA LEU A 223 -5.02 12.17 -14.65
C LEU A 223 -3.80 13.11 -14.81
N ALA A 224 -3.53 13.94 -13.80
CA ALA A 224 -2.33 14.77 -13.73
C ALA A 224 -1.07 13.90 -13.51
N THR A 225 0.10 14.34 -13.97
CA THR A 225 1.36 13.55 -13.96
C THR A 225 1.72 12.99 -12.59
N LYS A 226 1.48 13.75 -11.50
CA LYS A 226 1.73 13.29 -10.13
C LYS A 226 0.84 12.11 -9.71
N GLN A 227 -0.41 12.06 -10.18
CA GLN A 227 -1.33 10.95 -9.94
C GLN A 227 -0.97 9.74 -10.81
N LYS A 228 -0.52 9.97 -12.05
CA LYS A 228 -0.04 8.90 -12.94
C LYS A 228 1.14 8.13 -12.34
N VAL A 229 2.07 8.81 -11.68
CA VAL A 229 3.21 8.14 -11.00
C VAL A 229 2.73 7.23 -9.88
N GLY A 230 1.83 7.69 -9.00
CA GLY A 230 1.30 6.86 -7.91
C GLY A 230 0.57 5.62 -8.42
N VAL A 231 -0.23 5.79 -9.48
CA VAL A 231 -0.92 4.68 -10.17
C VAL A 231 0.08 3.69 -10.78
N SER A 232 1.16 4.17 -11.39
CA SER A 232 2.19 3.30 -11.98
C SER A 232 2.89 2.44 -10.94
N VAL A 233 3.15 2.97 -9.73
CA VAL A 233 3.81 2.19 -8.67
C VAL A 233 2.92 1.05 -8.18
N VAL A 234 1.62 1.31 -7.97
CA VAL A 234 0.65 0.25 -7.60
C VAL A 234 0.58 -0.82 -8.70
N PHE A 235 0.56 -0.39 -9.96
CA PHE A 235 0.53 -1.29 -11.11
C PHE A 235 1.79 -2.17 -11.21
N SER A 236 2.97 -1.60 -11.01
CA SER A 236 4.22 -2.36 -10.97
C SER A 236 4.19 -3.44 -9.89
N GLY A 237 3.66 -3.14 -8.70
CA GLY A 237 3.48 -4.14 -7.64
C GLY A 237 2.57 -5.30 -8.06
N GLY A 238 1.46 -5.01 -8.75
CA GLY A 238 0.57 -6.05 -9.30
C GLY A 238 1.23 -6.88 -10.41
N ALA A 239 2.08 -6.28 -11.24
CA ALA A 239 2.86 -7.00 -12.23
C ALA A 239 3.88 -7.95 -11.59
N PHE A 240 4.56 -7.51 -10.52
CA PHE A 240 5.44 -8.39 -9.75
C PHE A 240 4.68 -9.56 -9.12
N ALA A 241 3.48 -9.34 -8.57
CA ALA A 241 2.64 -10.42 -8.05
C ALA A 241 2.37 -11.50 -9.10
N CYS A 242 2.04 -11.09 -10.34
CA CYS A 242 1.83 -12.02 -11.46
C CYS A 242 3.11 -12.82 -11.80
N ILE A 243 4.29 -12.20 -11.74
CA ILE A 243 5.57 -12.88 -11.98
C ILE A 243 5.81 -13.97 -10.93
N TRP A 244 5.58 -13.65 -9.65
CA TRP A 244 5.73 -14.62 -8.56
C TRP A 244 4.74 -15.78 -8.69
N ALA A 245 3.48 -15.48 -9.02
CA ALA A 245 2.45 -16.49 -9.28
C ALA A 245 2.80 -17.38 -10.48
N ALA A 246 3.37 -16.82 -11.56
CA ALA A 246 3.82 -17.60 -12.72
C ALA A 246 4.98 -18.54 -12.37
N GLY A 247 5.97 -18.06 -11.60
CA GLY A 247 7.06 -18.90 -11.10
C GLY A 247 6.57 -20.03 -10.19
N ARG A 248 5.50 -19.77 -9.42
CA ARG A 248 4.83 -20.78 -8.61
C ARG A 248 4.12 -21.84 -9.46
N VAL A 249 3.41 -21.44 -10.53
CA VAL A 249 2.78 -22.39 -11.48
C VAL A 249 3.86 -23.26 -12.13
N ALA A 250 4.97 -22.67 -12.58
CA ALA A 250 6.08 -23.43 -13.14
C ALA A 250 6.60 -24.48 -12.12
N SER A 251 6.79 -24.07 -10.87
CA SER A 251 7.21 -24.99 -9.80
C SER A 251 6.15 -26.07 -9.50
N ALA A 252 4.86 -25.76 -9.62
CA ALA A 252 3.77 -26.73 -9.48
C ALA A 252 3.80 -27.79 -10.61
N VAL A 253 4.09 -27.38 -11.84
CA VAL A 253 4.31 -28.30 -12.96
C VAL A 253 5.50 -29.21 -12.69
N HIS A 254 6.65 -28.64 -12.27
CA HIS A 254 7.81 -29.45 -11.89
C HIS A 254 7.49 -30.44 -10.77
N LEU A 255 6.72 -30.01 -9.76
CA LEU A 255 6.30 -30.88 -8.66
C LEU A 255 5.41 -32.04 -9.14
N SER A 256 4.56 -31.80 -10.14
CA SER A 256 3.70 -32.85 -10.70
C SER A 256 4.47 -33.92 -11.48
N LEU A 257 5.66 -33.60 -11.97
CA LEU A 257 6.52 -34.47 -12.78
C LEU A 257 7.67 -35.10 -11.99
N SER A 258 8.07 -34.50 -10.87
CA SER A 258 9.23 -34.92 -10.08
C SER A 258 8.88 -36.05 -9.10
N GLN A 259 9.78 -37.03 -8.97
CA GLN A 259 9.76 -37.98 -7.85
C GLN A 259 10.40 -37.40 -6.58
N ASP A 260 11.22 -36.35 -6.73
CA ASP A 260 11.81 -35.61 -5.63
C ASP A 260 10.93 -34.43 -5.25
N SER A 261 10.07 -34.66 -4.26
CA SER A 261 9.05 -33.70 -3.89
C SER A 261 9.60 -32.60 -3.00
N THR A 262 10.47 -32.90 -2.03
CA THR A 262 10.94 -31.93 -1.02
C THR A 262 11.81 -30.81 -1.60
N TYR A 263 12.67 -31.12 -2.57
CA TYR A 263 13.45 -30.11 -3.28
C TYR A 263 12.52 -29.12 -4.00
N THR A 264 11.56 -29.65 -4.76
CA THR A 264 10.63 -28.85 -5.56
C THR A 264 9.63 -28.07 -4.71
N TYR A 265 9.18 -28.64 -3.58
CA TYR A 265 8.34 -27.95 -2.59
C TYR A 265 9.02 -26.70 -2.01
N SER A 266 10.34 -26.75 -1.82
CA SER A 266 11.11 -25.60 -1.32
C SER A 266 11.00 -24.42 -2.28
N GLN A 267 11.23 -24.67 -3.58
CA GLN A 267 11.08 -23.65 -4.62
C GLN A 267 9.63 -23.14 -4.71
N TYR A 268 8.66 -24.05 -4.78
CA TYR A 268 7.23 -23.71 -4.83
C TYR A 268 6.80 -22.79 -3.69
N THR A 269 7.28 -23.07 -2.47
CA THR A 269 6.94 -22.32 -1.26
C THR A 269 7.56 -20.92 -1.26
N LEU A 270 8.80 -20.77 -1.73
CA LEU A 270 9.45 -19.45 -1.81
C LEU A 270 8.79 -18.54 -2.86
N TRP A 271 8.35 -19.08 -4.00
CA TRP A 271 7.52 -18.32 -4.94
C TRP A 271 6.21 -17.86 -4.29
N GLY A 272 5.56 -18.75 -3.54
CA GLY A 272 4.35 -18.42 -2.80
C GLY A 272 4.55 -17.35 -1.73
N LEU A 273 5.69 -17.35 -1.03
CA LEU A 273 6.05 -16.31 -0.07
C LEU A 273 6.23 -14.94 -0.74
N ALA A 274 6.93 -14.90 -1.88
CA ALA A 274 7.15 -13.67 -2.64
C ALA A 274 5.81 -13.09 -3.14
N GLU A 275 4.90 -13.96 -3.57
CA GLU A 275 3.53 -13.61 -3.98
C GLU A 275 2.74 -12.96 -2.83
N VAL A 276 2.64 -13.58 -1.65
CA VAL A 276 1.91 -12.97 -0.51
C VAL A 276 2.57 -11.71 0.03
N SER A 277 3.90 -11.67 0.05
CA SER A 277 4.64 -10.48 0.47
C SER A 277 4.31 -9.31 -0.46
N THR A 278 4.33 -9.55 -1.77
CA THR A 278 4.00 -8.54 -2.77
C THR A 278 2.54 -8.09 -2.69
N ALA A 279 1.60 -9.01 -2.47
CA ALA A 279 0.19 -8.67 -2.28
C ALA A 279 -0.01 -7.73 -1.08
N GLN A 280 0.63 -8.01 0.06
CA GLN A 280 0.61 -7.12 1.22
C GLN A 280 1.24 -5.76 0.94
N LEU A 281 2.34 -5.73 0.18
CA LEU A 281 2.96 -4.47 -0.23
C LEU A 281 2.04 -3.64 -1.11
N VAL A 282 1.44 -4.25 -2.13
CA VAL A 282 0.46 -3.61 -3.02
C VAL A 282 -0.70 -3.04 -2.23
N PHE A 283 -1.19 -3.77 -1.23
CA PHE A 283 -2.20 -3.28 -0.31
C PHE A 283 -1.72 -2.07 0.51
N CYS A 284 -0.44 -1.99 0.90
CA CYS A 284 0.08 -0.86 1.69
C CYS A 284 0.41 0.39 0.85
N VAL A 285 0.76 0.25 -0.42
CA VAL A 285 1.23 1.35 -1.31
C VAL A 285 0.32 2.59 -1.32
N PRO A 286 -1.03 2.49 -1.39
CA PRO A 286 -1.88 3.68 -1.44
C PRO A 286 -1.74 4.62 -0.24
N THR A 287 -1.21 4.14 0.89
CA THR A 287 -0.99 4.97 2.09
C THR A 287 0.34 5.72 2.10
N PHE A 288 1.30 5.34 1.26
CA PHE A 288 2.64 5.95 1.24
C PHE A 288 2.64 7.44 0.89
N PRO A 289 1.83 7.94 -0.08
CA PRO A 289 1.78 9.36 -0.39
C PRO A 289 1.36 10.25 0.79
N VAL A 290 0.50 9.74 1.69
CA VAL A 290 0.05 10.47 2.88
C VAL A 290 1.22 10.71 3.82
N ILE A 291 2.04 9.68 4.06
CA ILE A 291 3.20 9.75 4.94
C ILE A 291 4.30 10.62 4.35
N ILE A 292 4.57 10.52 3.05
CA ILE A 292 5.56 11.37 2.37
C ILE A 292 5.20 12.85 2.52
N ARG A 293 3.90 13.19 2.39
CA ARG A 293 3.42 14.57 2.60
C ARG A 293 3.60 15.02 4.05
N GLN A 294 3.29 14.18 5.03
CA GLN A 294 3.50 14.56 6.44
C GLN A 294 4.98 14.69 6.80
N ALA A 295 5.84 13.79 6.34
CA ALA A 295 7.29 13.85 6.59
C ALA A 295 7.92 15.13 6.02
N THR A 296 7.49 15.56 4.83
CA THR A 296 7.95 16.83 4.23
C THR A 296 7.41 18.05 4.97
N SER A 297 6.17 18.02 5.46
CA SER A 297 5.63 19.07 6.34
C SER A 297 6.40 19.17 7.66
N VAL A 298 6.72 18.05 8.31
CA VAL A 298 7.50 18.04 9.56
C VAL A 298 8.93 18.51 9.33
N ARG A 299 9.57 18.12 8.22
CA ARG A 299 10.93 18.59 7.86
C ARG A 299 10.97 20.08 7.57
N SER A 300 9.95 20.63 6.91
CA SER A 300 9.79 22.08 6.68
C SER A 300 9.66 22.83 8.00
N LEU A 301 8.81 22.33 8.91
CA LEU A 301 8.62 22.91 10.25
C LEU A 301 9.91 22.87 11.08
N TRP A 302 10.65 21.75 11.06
CA TRP A 302 11.96 21.65 11.71
C TRP A 302 13.01 22.57 11.09
N GLY A 303 13.00 22.75 9.77
CA GLY A 303 13.84 23.72 9.07
C GLY A 303 13.57 25.16 9.51
N SER A 304 12.29 25.54 9.66
CA SER A 304 11.89 26.87 10.14
C SER A 304 12.23 27.11 11.61
N ILE A 305 12.15 26.08 12.47
CA ILE A 305 12.56 26.19 13.88
C ILE A 305 14.08 26.36 13.98
N ARG A 306 14.85 25.58 13.20
CA ARG A 306 16.32 25.68 13.17
C ARG A 306 16.82 27.01 12.60
N SER A 307 16.08 27.60 11.66
CA SER A 307 16.36 28.94 11.12
C SER A 307 16.14 30.05 12.14
N LYS A 308 15.20 29.90 13.09
CA LYS A 308 14.94 30.87 14.16
C LYS A 308 15.92 30.78 15.34
N THR A 309 16.72 29.72 15.41
CA THR A 309 17.79 29.56 16.41
C THR A 309 19.16 30.04 15.93
N THR A 310 19.30 30.50 14.68
CA THR A 310 20.49 31.26 14.26
C THR A 310 20.33 32.68 14.77
N MET A 311 21.06 33.02 15.84
CA MET A 311 21.16 34.36 16.41
C MET A 311 21.38 35.40 15.29
N PRO A 312 20.59 36.50 15.22
CA PRO A 312 20.98 37.64 14.42
C PRO A 312 22.27 38.22 15.00
N GLN A 313 23.30 38.38 14.16
CA GLN A 313 24.47 39.16 14.55
C GLN A 313 24.03 40.57 14.96
N PRO A 314 24.58 41.15 16.05
CA PRO A 314 24.27 42.52 16.42
C PRO A 314 24.63 43.47 15.28
N LEU A 315 23.66 44.29 14.85
CA LEU A 315 23.92 45.46 14.01
C LEU A 315 24.83 46.40 14.78
N GLU A 316 26.09 46.49 14.34
CA GLU A 316 27.07 47.44 14.84
C GLU A 316 26.59 48.86 14.49
N SER A 317 26.01 49.57 15.47
CA SER A 317 25.62 50.96 15.32
C SER A 317 26.87 51.83 15.33
N LYS A 318 27.29 52.37 14.19
CA LYS A 318 28.28 53.45 14.14
C LYS A 318 27.62 54.74 14.65
N SER A 319 27.85 55.04 15.93
CA SER A 319 27.49 56.29 16.57
C SER A 319 28.37 57.44 16.06
N THR A 320 27.71 58.51 15.63
CA THR A 320 28.25 59.84 15.32
C THR A 320 29.04 60.40 16.50
N VAL A 321 30.29 60.82 16.26
CA VAL A 321 31.04 61.69 17.17
C VAL A 321 31.14 63.08 16.53
N SER A 322 30.39 64.03 17.08
CA SER A 322 30.59 65.47 16.85
C SER A 322 31.82 65.93 17.61
N ARG A 323 32.73 66.63 16.93
CA ARG A 323 33.80 67.40 17.57
C ARG A 323 33.74 68.84 17.04
N ALA A 324 33.56 69.78 17.97
CA ALA A 324 33.49 71.22 17.72
C ALA A 324 34.87 71.89 17.93
N ALA A 325 34.92 73.16 17.51
CA ALA A 325 35.97 74.18 17.63
C ALA A 325 37.04 74.16 16.51
N SER A 326 37.46 75.27 15.89
CA SER A 326 37.13 76.70 16.02
C SER A 326 37.91 77.49 14.94
N THR A 327 37.28 78.57 14.41
CA THR A 327 37.88 79.86 13.97
C THR A 327 39.08 79.89 13.00
N THR A 328 38.92 80.45 11.79
CA THR A 328 39.23 81.86 11.40
C THR A 328 39.11 82.07 9.87
N ASP A 329 38.48 83.19 9.50
CA ASP A 329 38.35 83.84 8.17
C ASP A 329 39.63 84.72 7.89
N PRO A 330 39.83 85.54 6.82
CA PRO A 330 39.18 85.71 5.48
C PRO A 330 40.16 85.90 4.29
N ARG A 331 39.65 85.94 3.03
CA ARG A 331 39.99 86.96 1.98
C ARG A 331 39.31 86.76 0.59
N ALA A 332 38.51 87.77 0.19
CA ALA A 332 38.32 88.45 -1.13
C ALA A 332 38.32 87.66 -2.48
N ALA A 333 37.21 87.55 -3.25
CA ALA A 333 36.57 88.50 -4.23
C ALA A 333 37.06 88.30 -5.71
N PRO A 334 36.35 88.70 -6.81
CA PRO A 334 34.91 88.92 -7.11
C PRO A 334 34.36 88.27 -8.45
N ASP A 335 33.01 88.16 -8.56
CA ASP A 335 32.00 88.26 -9.68
C ASP A 335 32.35 88.17 -11.21
N PRO A 336 31.39 88.14 -12.20
CA PRO A 336 29.91 87.95 -12.16
C PRO A 336 29.30 87.07 -13.29
N GLY A 337 27.99 86.76 -13.17
CA GLY A 337 27.06 86.79 -14.32
C GLY A 337 26.24 85.53 -14.65
N PRO A 338 25.06 85.68 -15.29
CA PRO A 338 23.78 85.42 -14.61
C PRO A 338 22.85 84.43 -15.36
N VAL A 339 21.84 83.86 -14.68
CA VAL A 339 20.41 83.88 -15.12
C VAL A 339 19.52 83.53 -13.90
N MET A 340 18.64 84.48 -13.56
CA MET A 340 17.51 84.44 -12.62
C MET A 340 16.26 83.79 -13.29
N PRO A 341 15.05 83.71 -12.68
CA PRO A 341 14.68 83.68 -11.26
C PRO A 341 13.52 82.70 -10.86
N LYS A 342 13.49 82.42 -9.56
CA LYS A 342 12.37 82.44 -8.56
C LYS A 342 11.14 81.54 -8.79
N ALA A 343 10.75 80.63 -7.90
CA ALA A 343 10.59 80.61 -6.43
C ALA A 343 9.30 81.25 -5.88
N ALA A 344 8.88 80.66 -4.75
CA ALA A 344 7.94 81.09 -3.71
C ALA A 344 6.48 80.61 -3.90
N ARG A 345 5.73 80.18 -2.87
CA ARG A 345 5.87 80.18 -1.40
C ARG A 345 4.74 79.26 -0.85
N ARG A 346 4.92 78.35 0.12
CA ARG A 346 4.74 78.51 1.60
C ARG A 346 3.53 79.39 1.98
N ASP A 347 2.65 79.06 2.93
CA ASP A 347 2.83 78.28 4.16
C ASP A 347 1.47 77.99 4.86
N ARG A 348 1.47 76.98 5.74
CA ARG A 348 0.70 76.78 7.00
C ARG A 348 -0.78 77.17 7.13
N SER A 349 -1.58 76.22 7.65
CA SER A 349 -2.05 76.25 9.05
C SER A 349 -2.83 74.97 9.41
N ARG A 350 -3.06 74.79 10.71
CA ARG A 350 -3.24 73.54 11.47
C ARG A 350 -4.55 73.66 12.23
N THR A 351 -5.45 72.68 12.15
CA THR A 351 -6.49 72.39 13.16
C THR A 351 -7.21 71.07 12.85
N ASN A 352 -7.23 70.14 13.80
CA ASN A 352 -8.26 69.10 13.92
C ASN A 352 -9.49 69.70 14.60
N PRO A 353 -10.69 69.21 14.31
CA PRO A 353 -11.44 68.48 15.34
C PRO A 353 -12.16 67.21 14.86
N GLU A 354 -12.63 66.47 15.85
CA GLU A 354 -13.29 65.16 15.91
C GLU A 354 -14.61 64.95 15.09
N PRO A 355 -15.14 63.71 15.03
CA PRO A 355 -16.05 63.25 14.01
C PRO A 355 -17.54 63.29 14.42
N MET A 356 -18.42 63.47 13.43
CA MET A 356 -19.84 63.10 13.54
C MET A 356 -20.46 62.96 12.15
N ARG A 357 -20.79 61.74 11.72
CA ARG A 357 -21.96 61.53 10.85
C ARG A 357 -22.54 60.12 10.94
N SER A 358 -23.82 60.15 11.28
CA SER A 358 -24.87 59.15 11.33
C SER A 358 -25.15 58.42 10.01
N GLN A 359 -25.70 57.20 10.16
CA GLN A 359 -26.60 56.41 9.28
C GLN A 359 -26.04 54.98 9.18
N GLY A 360 -26.77 53.89 9.38
CA GLY A 360 -28.18 53.66 9.59
C GLY A 360 -28.42 52.17 9.35
N ARG A 361 -29.01 51.50 10.35
CA ARG A 361 -29.76 50.23 10.31
C ARG A 361 -29.55 49.30 9.10
N ARG A 362 -29.11 48.06 9.38
CA ARG A 362 -29.82 46.83 8.95
C ARG A 362 -29.37 45.64 9.80
N ALA A 363 -30.19 45.32 10.79
CA ALA A 363 -30.29 43.98 11.33
C ALA A 363 -31.23 43.19 10.41
N LEU A 364 -30.81 42.00 10.01
CA LEU A 364 -31.67 40.82 9.87
C LEU A 364 -30.76 39.61 9.66
N GLU A 365 -30.37 39.09 10.80
CA GLU A 365 -29.80 37.77 11.02
C GLU A 365 -30.97 36.81 11.21
N GLN A 366 -31.17 35.84 10.29
CA GLN A 366 -31.65 34.51 10.68
C GLN A 366 -31.53 33.49 9.54
N HIS A 367 -31.15 32.28 9.94
CA HIS A 367 -30.97 31.04 9.16
C HIS A 367 -29.60 30.79 8.53
N ARG A 368 -28.62 30.47 9.39
CA ARG A 368 -27.51 29.59 9.03
C ARG A 368 -27.46 28.41 10.00
N THR A 369 -28.06 27.29 9.60
CA THR A 369 -27.78 25.97 10.17
C THR A 369 -27.17 25.08 9.09
N ASN A 370 -26.06 24.45 9.47
CA ASN A 370 -25.44 23.23 8.95
C ASN A 370 -25.01 23.18 7.48
N SER A 371 -23.70 23.30 7.24
CA SER A 371 -23.05 22.49 6.21
C SER A 371 -21.76 21.86 6.74
N GLU A 372 -21.75 20.53 6.66
CA GLU A 372 -20.66 19.63 6.97
C GLU A 372 -19.47 19.84 6.02
N SER A 373 -18.27 19.67 6.56
CA SER A 373 -17.01 19.81 5.84
C SER A 373 -16.73 18.55 4.99
N TYR A 374 -17.09 18.58 3.71
CA TYR A 374 -16.66 17.60 2.71
C TYR A 374 -15.27 17.96 2.16
N LEU A 375 -14.30 17.06 2.30
CA LEU A 375 -13.00 17.15 1.63
C LEU A 375 -12.54 15.76 1.18
N GLY A 376 -12.62 15.49 -0.12
CA GLY A 376 -12.06 14.27 -0.73
C GLY A 376 -12.80 13.76 -1.96
N GLY A 377 -12.96 14.57 -3.01
CA GLY A 377 -13.48 14.13 -4.31
C GLY A 377 -13.02 15.05 -5.45
N ILE A 378 -12.82 14.49 -6.65
CA ILE A 378 -12.52 15.27 -7.86
C ILE A 378 -13.82 15.95 -8.31
N LEU A 379 -13.86 17.28 -8.25
CA LEU A 379 -14.97 18.09 -8.75
C LEU A 379 -14.86 18.22 -10.27
N ILE A 380 -15.86 17.76 -11.01
CA ILE A 380 -16.07 18.13 -12.41
C ILE A 380 -17.00 19.34 -12.40
N THR A 381 -16.48 20.51 -12.76
CA THR A 381 -17.28 21.72 -12.93
C THR A 381 -17.86 21.75 -14.33
N THR A 382 -19.18 21.57 -14.45
CA THR A 382 -19.93 21.85 -15.68
C THR A 382 -20.40 23.30 -15.61
N GLN A 383 -19.95 24.17 -16.52
CA GLN A 383 -20.56 25.49 -16.67
C GLN A 383 -21.90 25.33 -17.39
N ILE A 384 -22.96 25.84 -16.77
CA ILE A 384 -24.29 25.97 -17.37
C ILE A 384 -24.53 27.48 -17.47
N ASP A 385 -24.49 28.03 -18.68
CA ASP A 385 -24.94 29.40 -18.93
C ASP A 385 -26.47 29.40 -18.99
N ILE A 386 -27.10 30.07 -18.03
CA ILE A 386 -28.55 30.30 -18.02
C ILE A 386 -28.78 31.70 -18.57
N THR A 387 -29.17 31.80 -19.83
CA THR A 387 -29.68 33.03 -20.43
C THR A 387 -31.17 33.17 -20.09
N THR A 388 -31.49 34.02 -19.12
CA THR A 388 -32.89 34.42 -18.85
C THR A 388 -33.36 35.41 -19.91
N HIS A 389 -34.25 34.96 -20.80
CA HIS A 389 -35.05 35.85 -21.63
C HIS A 389 -36.26 36.36 -20.84
N GLU A 390 -36.31 37.67 -20.61
CA GLU A 390 -37.46 38.37 -20.05
C GLU A 390 -38.61 38.34 -21.06
N ARG A 391 -39.71 37.65 -20.72
CA ARG A 391 -40.93 37.63 -21.56
C ARG A 391 -41.79 38.85 -21.27
N ALA A 392 -42.12 39.57 -22.34
CA ALA A 392 -43.16 40.58 -22.35
C ALA A 392 -44.53 39.99 -21.95
N ASN A 393 -45.29 40.78 -21.20
CA ASN A 393 -46.66 40.53 -20.77
C ASN A 393 -47.59 40.21 -21.96
N THR A 394 -48.29 39.08 -21.90
CA THR A 394 -49.64 38.93 -22.44
C THR A 394 -50.51 38.12 -21.47
N PRO A 395 -51.81 38.48 -21.31
CA PRO A 395 -52.68 37.87 -20.33
C PRO A 395 -53.42 36.70 -20.97
N GLU A 396 -53.19 35.48 -20.48
CA GLU A 396 -54.21 34.43 -20.39
C GLU A 396 -53.59 33.18 -19.76
N GLY A 397 -54.30 32.64 -18.76
CA GLY A 397 -53.81 31.57 -17.90
C GLY A 397 -53.73 30.22 -18.59
N ARG A 398 -52.70 29.45 -18.20
CA ARG A 398 -52.78 28.02 -17.84
C ARG A 398 -51.40 27.52 -17.43
N THR A 399 -51.33 27.02 -16.20
CA THR A 399 -50.20 26.27 -15.65
C THR A 399 -50.21 24.87 -16.26
N PHE A 400 -49.11 24.44 -16.89
CA PHE A 400 -48.84 23.04 -17.18
C PHE A 400 -47.47 22.70 -16.60
N TYR A 401 -47.43 21.69 -15.74
CA TYR A 401 -46.22 21.01 -15.30
C TYR A 401 -45.99 19.82 -16.23
N GLU A 402 -44.79 19.68 -16.80
CA GLU A 402 -44.30 18.39 -17.29
C GLU A 402 -42.81 18.22 -16.95
N VAL A 403 -42.56 17.00 -16.44
CA VAL A 403 -41.36 16.23 -16.03
C VAL A 403 -39.97 16.87 -16.14
#